data_AF-A0A7C4WME5-F1
#
_entry.id   AF-A0A7C4WME5-F1
#
_cell.length_a   1.000
_cell.length_b   1.000
_cell.length_c   1.000
_cell.angle_alpha   90.00
_cell.angle_beta   90.00
_cell.angle_gamma   90.00
#
_symmetry.space_group_name_H-M   'P 1'
#
loop_
_entity.id
_entity.type
_entity.pdbx_description
1 polymer ?
#
loop_
_entity_poly.entity_id
_entity_poly.type
_entity_poly.pdbx_seq_one_letter_code
_entity_poly.pdbx_strand_id
1 'polypeptide(L)'
;MGEPRAEKPRKPCRDPDDATVNLPDEDRCRELMRQFEMLPHIVEHSYRVCQIALFLAAALNRAGVCLNRELVTAGSLLHDITKTRSIQTREPHAESGRALLLELGYPEVAEVVGGHVNFDGGDPSKPLSETDIVNYADKRVRHVQVVSLEERFEDLVARYGKTEEARKRLEAMKENVRRLERRIFAALDMDPAVLGGFNRLSPYDLSSAALDARASLG
;
A
#
# COMPACT_ATOMS: atom_id res chain seq x y z
N MET A 1 1.30 7.95 -40.30
CA MET A 1 1.25 9.10 -39.37
C MET A 1 0.22 8.76 -38.32
N GLY A 2 0.65 8.37 -37.12
CA GLY A 2 -0.26 8.06 -36.01
C GLY A 2 -0.74 9.34 -35.38
N GLU A 3 -2.06 9.50 -35.25
CA GLU A 3 -2.65 10.66 -34.58
C GLU A 3 -2.20 10.72 -33.11
N PRO A 4 -1.91 11.91 -32.56
CA PRO A 4 -1.61 12.05 -31.14
C PRO A 4 -2.87 11.71 -30.33
N ARG A 5 -2.73 10.79 -29.36
CA ARG A 5 -3.79 10.51 -28.37
C ARG A 5 -4.15 11.82 -27.67
N ALA A 6 -5.42 12.20 -27.76
CA ALA A 6 -5.96 13.34 -27.04
C ALA A 6 -5.69 13.19 -25.53
N GLU A 7 -5.02 14.19 -24.95
CA GLU A 7 -4.76 14.27 -23.52
C GLU A 7 -6.12 14.42 -22.80
N LYS A 8 -6.48 13.43 -21.99
CA LYS A 8 -7.74 13.48 -21.22
C LYS A 8 -7.65 14.66 -20.22
N PRO A 9 -8.75 15.41 -20.00
CA PRO A 9 -8.75 16.52 -19.07
C PRO A 9 -8.34 16.03 -17.68
N ARG A 10 -7.25 16.59 -17.15
CA ARG A 10 -6.75 16.30 -15.81
C ARG A 10 -7.74 16.89 -14.79
N LYS A 11 -8.27 16.06 -13.90
CA LYS A 11 -9.10 16.55 -12.79
C LYS A 11 -8.18 17.39 -11.88
N PRO A 12 -8.60 18.57 -11.42
CA PRO A 12 -7.82 19.31 -10.44
C PRO A 12 -7.65 18.44 -9.19
N CYS A 13 -6.40 18.30 -8.73
CA CYS A 13 -6.14 17.68 -7.43
C CYS A 13 -6.90 18.47 -6.36
N ARG A 14 -7.37 17.77 -5.32
CA ARG A 14 -8.20 18.34 -4.25
C ARG A 14 -7.59 19.66 -3.75
N ASP A 15 -8.39 20.70 -3.65
CA ASP A 15 -7.95 22.01 -3.17
C ASP A 15 -7.40 21.87 -1.73
N PRO A 16 -6.25 22.47 -1.41
CA PRO A 16 -5.59 22.33 -0.10
C PRO A 16 -6.33 23.00 1.07
N ASP A 17 -7.46 23.68 0.81
CA ASP A 17 -8.27 24.38 1.83
C ASP A 17 -9.32 23.49 2.53
N ASP A 18 -9.35 22.19 2.21
CA ASP A 18 -10.24 21.21 2.83
C ASP A 18 -9.58 20.66 4.11
N ALA A 19 -9.73 21.40 5.23
CA ALA A 19 -9.32 21.08 6.61
C ALA A 19 -7.96 20.35 6.74
N THR A 20 -6.94 21.04 7.28
CA THR A 20 -5.60 20.48 7.55
C THR A 20 -5.67 19.04 8.07
N VAL A 21 -5.37 18.08 7.19
CA VAL A 21 -5.42 16.66 7.51
C VAL A 21 -4.32 16.38 8.53
N ASN A 22 -4.69 15.91 9.72
CA ASN A 22 -3.71 15.59 10.76
C ASN A 22 -3.05 14.25 10.41
N LEU A 23 -1.88 14.30 9.77
CA LEU A 23 -1.12 13.12 9.39
C LEU A 23 0.20 13.07 10.17
N PRO A 24 0.59 11.90 10.71
CA PRO A 24 1.90 11.74 11.29
C PRO A 24 2.93 11.73 10.17
N ASP A 25 3.97 12.55 10.30
CA ASP A 25 5.14 12.46 9.43
C ASP A 25 5.92 11.14 9.66
N GLU A 26 7.00 10.95 8.89
CA GLU A 26 7.80 9.74 8.96
C GLU A 26 8.45 9.52 10.35
N ASP A 27 8.89 10.60 11.00
CA ASP A 27 9.48 10.55 12.34
C ASP A 27 8.45 10.19 13.40
N ARG A 28 7.26 10.79 13.32
CA ARG A 28 6.14 10.44 14.18
C ARG A 28 5.68 9.01 13.95
N CYS A 29 5.66 8.53 12.71
CA CYS A 29 5.41 7.12 12.42
C CYS A 29 6.45 6.22 13.10
N ARG A 30 7.74 6.56 13.01
CA ARG A 30 8.81 5.82 13.71
C ARG A 30 8.63 5.80 15.23
N GLU A 31 8.23 6.92 15.82
CA GLU A 31 7.92 6.98 17.24
C GLU A 31 6.78 6.04 17.62
N LEU A 32 5.70 6.05 16.85
CA LEU A 32 4.56 5.15 17.06
C LEU A 32 4.97 3.68 16.91
N MET A 33 5.76 3.33 15.89
CA MET A 33 6.30 1.98 15.73
C MET A 33 7.07 1.51 16.98
N ARG A 34 7.87 2.39 17.59
CA ARG A 34 8.60 2.10 18.84
C ARG A 34 7.65 2.01 20.03
N GLN A 35 6.71 2.95 20.15
CA GLN A 35 5.75 3.02 21.25
C GLN A 35 4.86 1.78 21.32
N PHE A 36 4.45 1.24 20.17
CA PHE A 36 3.60 0.05 20.05
C PHE A 36 4.39 -1.24 19.80
N GLU A 37 5.71 -1.19 20.02
CA GLU A 37 6.60 -2.35 20.03
C GLU A 37 6.50 -3.20 18.74
N MET A 38 6.47 -2.54 17.58
CA MET A 38 6.51 -3.25 16.31
C MET A 38 7.80 -4.07 16.19
N LEU A 39 7.67 -5.37 15.91
CA LEU A 39 8.83 -6.25 15.77
C LEU A 39 9.73 -5.78 14.61
N PRO A 40 11.06 -5.93 14.70
CA PRO A 40 11.99 -5.41 13.68
C PRO A 40 11.66 -5.83 12.25
N HIS A 41 11.25 -7.09 12.03
CA HIS A 41 10.88 -7.60 10.71
C HIS A 41 9.54 -7.04 10.19
N ILE A 42 8.64 -6.60 11.07
CA ILE A 42 7.39 -5.93 10.70
C ILE A 42 7.69 -4.48 10.34
N VAL A 43 8.58 -3.81 11.08
CA VAL A 43 9.07 -2.48 10.71
C VAL A 43 9.72 -2.51 9.33
N GLU A 44 10.65 -3.43 9.10
CA GLU A 44 11.33 -3.57 7.80
C GLU A 44 10.35 -3.86 6.65
N HIS A 45 9.35 -4.70 6.91
CA HIS A 45 8.23 -4.93 5.98
C HIS A 45 7.48 -3.64 5.65
N SER A 46 7.04 -2.88 6.67
CA SER A 46 6.34 -1.60 6.48
C SER A 46 7.13 -0.60 5.65
N TYR A 47 8.46 -0.51 5.85
CA TYR A 47 9.31 0.34 5.02
C TYR A 47 9.37 -0.12 3.57
N ARG A 48 9.50 -1.43 3.32
CA ARG A 48 9.44 -1.96 1.96
C ARG A 48 8.10 -1.67 1.29
N VAL A 49 6.99 -1.84 2.01
CA VAL A 49 5.64 -1.51 1.53
C VAL A 49 5.55 -0.02 1.18
N CYS A 50 6.03 0.85 2.07
CA CYS A 50 6.07 2.30 1.86
C CYS A 50 6.85 2.68 0.60
N GLN A 51 8.02 2.06 0.38
CA GLN A 51 8.84 2.31 -0.80
C GLN A 51 8.09 1.99 -2.12
N ILE A 52 7.38 0.86 -2.18
CA ILE A 52 6.57 0.48 -3.34
C ILE A 52 5.35 1.38 -3.50
N ALA A 53 4.67 1.69 -2.40
CA ALA A 53 3.48 2.53 -2.40
C ALA A 53 3.81 3.96 -2.87
N LEU A 54 4.93 4.54 -2.42
CA LEU A 54 5.41 5.86 -2.84
C LEU A 54 5.82 5.90 -4.31
N PHE A 55 6.49 4.85 -4.81
CA PHE A 55 6.81 4.73 -6.23
C PHE A 55 5.55 4.76 -7.10
N LEU A 56 4.56 3.92 -6.75
CA LEU A 56 3.29 3.84 -7.48
C LEU A 56 2.50 5.14 -7.37
N ALA A 57 2.40 5.73 -6.17
CA ALA A 57 1.69 6.98 -5.95
C ALA A 57 2.30 8.13 -6.77
N ALA A 58 3.64 8.23 -6.83
CA ALA A 58 4.31 9.21 -7.66
C ALA A 58 4.03 9.02 -9.15
N ALA A 59 4.08 7.77 -9.64
CA ALA A 59 3.79 7.45 -11.03
C ALA A 59 2.31 7.76 -11.39
N LEU A 60 1.38 7.38 -10.54
CA LEU A 60 -0.06 7.63 -10.72
C LEU A 60 -0.39 9.12 -10.63
N ASN A 61 0.30 9.88 -9.78
CA ASN A 61 0.15 11.33 -9.71
C ASN A 61 0.63 12.02 -10.97
N ARG A 62 1.73 11.56 -11.58
CA ARG A 62 2.13 12.03 -12.92
C ARG A 62 1.08 11.69 -13.99
N ALA A 63 0.34 10.60 -13.82
CA ALA A 63 -0.79 10.21 -14.66
C ALA A 63 -2.13 10.90 -14.29
N GLY A 64 -2.16 11.76 -13.26
CA GLY A 64 -3.32 12.59 -12.91
C GLY A 64 -4.30 11.99 -11.89
N VAL A 65 -3.92 10.95 -11.12
CA VAL A 65 -4.79 10.31 -10.10
C VAL A 65 -4.93 11.14 -8.81
N CYS A 66 -3.97 11.99 -8.48
CA CYS A 66 -3.98 12.91 -7.32
C CYS A 66 -4.10 12.24 -5.93
N LEU A 67 -3.24 11.27 -5.65
CA LEU A 67 -3.06 10.63 -4.34
C LEU A 67 -2.26 11.52 -3.37
N ASN A 68 -2.65 11.53 -2.09
CA ASN A 68 -1.92 12.19 -1.02
C ASN A 68 -0.70 11.36 -0.60
N ARG A 69 0.50 11.86 -0.93
CA ARG A 69 1.78 11.20 -0.62
C ARG A 69 2.02 11.01 0.88
N GLU A 70 1.64 11.97 1.71
CA GLU A 70 1.83 11.91 3.17
C GLU A 70 0.93 10.83 3.77
N LEU A 71 -0.32 10.73 3.30
CA LEU A 71 -1.25 9.68 3.72
C LEU A 71 -0.79 8.29 3.27
N VAL A 72 -0.27 8.15 2.04
CA VAL A 72 0.35 6.89 1.56
C VAL A 72 1.54 6.50 2.44
N THR A 73 2.36 7.48 2.84
CA THR A 73 3.53 7.25 3.70
C THR A 73 3.10 6.75 5.07
N ALA A 74 2.25 7.51 5.77
CA ALA A 74 1.75 7.16 7.10
C ALA A 74 0.98 5.83 7.10
N GLY A 75 0.09 5.64 6.14
CA GLY A 75 -0.70 4.44 5.97
C GLY A 75 0.17 3.20 5.73
N SER A 76 1.20 3.30 4.89
CA SER A 76 2.13 2.19 4.64
C SER A 76 2.98 1.85 5.86
N LEU A 77 3.51 2.86 6.54
CA LEU A 77 4.36 2.65 7.71
C LEU A 77 3.56 2.02 8.86
N LEU A 78 2.32 2.45 9.08
CA LEU A 78 1.52 2.07 10.24
C LEU A 78 0.48 0.97 9.97
N HIS A 79 0.38 0.40 8.75
CA HIS A 79 -0.66 -0.60 8.43
C HIS A 79 -0.66 -1.81 9.36
N ASP A 80 0.52 -2.24 9.81
CA ASP A 80 0.71 -3.38 10.71
C ASP A 80 1.02 -2.95 12.16
N ILE A 81 0.64 -1.74 12.58
CA ILE A 81 1.01 -1.15 13.90
C ILE A 81 0.61 -2.02 15.10
N THR A 82 -0.52 -2.73 15.03
CA THR A 82 -0.97 -3.64 16.10
C THR A 82 -0.59 -5.10 15.83
N LYS A 83 0.15 -5.40 14.76
CA LYS A 83 0.44 -6.77 14.34
C LYS A 83 1.24 -7.56 15.37
N THR A 84 2.20 -6.93 16.05
CA THR A 84 2.95 -7.57 17.15
C THR A 84 1.99 -8.11 18.21
N ARG A 85 1.07 -7.28 18.69
CA ARG A 85 0.05 -7.65 19.68
C ARG A 85 -0.89 -8.72 19.13
N SER A 86 -1.37 -8.55 17.90
CA SER A 86 -2.28 -9.47 17.22
C SER A 86 -1.72 -10.88 17.07
N ILE A 87 -0.40 -11.06 16.90
CA ILE A 87 0.22 -12.39 16.88
C ILE A 87 -0.04 -13.17 18.19
N GLN A 88 -0.07 -12.47 19.32
CA GLN A 88 -0.30 -13.07 20.64
C GLN A 88 -1.80 -13.20 20.95
N THR A 89 -2.58 -12.16 20.68
CA THR A 89 -4.00 -12.09 21.07
C THR A 89 -4.96 -12.69 20.05
N ARG A 90 -4.50 -12.87 18.80
CA ARG A 90 -5.30 -13.26 17.62
C ARG A 90 -6.40 -12.27 17.23
N GLU A 91 -6.33 -11.04 17.70
CA GLU A 91 -7.24 -9.99 17.27
C GLU A 91 -7.03 -9.64 15.78
N PRO A 92 -8.06 -9.13 15.07
CA PRO A 92 -7.88 -8.58 13.74
C PRO A 92 -7.03 -7.30 13.78
N HIS A 93 -5.76 -7.39 13.36
CA HIS A 93 -4.81 -6.25 13.39
C HIS A 93 -5.29 -5.04 12.58
N ALA A 94 -5.94 -5.23 11.42
CA ALA A 94 -6.48 -4.09 10.66
C ALA A 94 -7.54 -3.30 11.44
N GLU A 95 -8.48 -3.99 12.10
CA GLU A 95 -9.54 -3.34 12.88
C GLU A 95 -9.00 -2.68 14.15
N SER A 96 -8.12 -3.39 14.87
CA SER A 96 -7.51 -2.86 16.08
C SER A 96 -6.51 -1.73 15.79
N GLY A 97 -5.82 -1.76 14.65
CA GLY A 97 -4.96 -0.68 14.16
C GLY A 97 -5.76 0.56 13.75
N ARG A 98 -6.91 0.38 13.07
CA ARG A 98 -7.87 1.46 12.82
C ARG A 98 -8.33 2.11 14.12
N ALA A 99 -8.80 1.31 15.08
CA ALA A 99 -9.27 1.81 16.37
C ALA A 99 -8.18 2.61 17.10
N LEU A 100 -6.94 2.11 17.11
CA LEU A 100 -5.81 2.79 17.72
C LEU A 100 -5.51 4.14 17.04
N LEU A 101 -5.48 4.18 15.71
CA LEU A 101 -5.16 5.41 14.97
C LEU A 101 -6.27 6.47 15.10
N LEU A 102 -7.53 6.05 15.24
CA LEU A 102 -8.63 6.95 15.60
C LEU A 102 -8.42 7.56 16.99
N GLU A 103 -8.05 6.75 17.98
CA GLU A 103 -7.77 7.21 19.34
C GLU A 103 -6.59 8.20 19.38
N LEU A 104 -5.58 7.97 18.54
CA LEU A 104 -4.41 8.86 18.40
C LEU A 104 -4.69 10.12 17.57
N GLY A 105 -5.89 10.29 17.01
CA GLY A 105 -6.29 11.47 16.25
C GLY A 105 -5.85 11.48 14.78
N TYR A 106 -5.64 10.32 14.16
CA TYR A 106 -5.27 10.15 12.75
C TYR A 106 -6.35 9.41 11.93
N PRO A 107 -7.55 9.99 11.74
CA PRO A 107 -8.68 9.27 11.16
C PRO A 107 -8.46 8.82 9.71
N GLU A 108 -7.76 9.60 8.89
CA GLU A 108 -7.49 9.24 7.49
C GLU A 108 -6.51 8.07 7.40
N VAL A 109 -5.48 8.06 8.25
CA VAL A 109 -4.55 6.93 8.35
C VAL A 109 -5.31 5.69 8.85
N ALA A 110 -6.22 5.86 9.80
CA ALA A 110 -7.06 4.78 10.32
C ALA A 110 -7.92 4.13 9.22
N GLU A 111 -8.46 4.90 8.26
CA GLU A 111 -9.19 4.33 7.12
C GLU A 111 -8.30 3.48 6.22
N VAL A 112 -7.08 3.95 5.93
CA VAL A 112 -6.09 3.18 5.15
C VAL A 112 -5.73 1.87 5.86
N VAL A 113 -5.44 1.95 7.17
CA VAL A 113 -5.10 0.78 7.98
C VAL A 113 -6.28 -0.16 8.17
N GLY A 114 -7.51 0.33 8.30
CA GLY A 114 -8.69 -0.52 8.40
C GLY A 114 -8.95 -1.36 7.14
N GLY A 115 -8.63 -0.81 5.96
CA GLY A 115 -8.89 -1.43 4.66
C GLY A 115 -7.79 -2.32 4.09
N HIS A 116 -6.59 -2.37 4.71
CA HIS A 116 -5.42 -3.01 4.08
C HIS A 116 -5.47 -4.56 4.04
N VAL A 117 -6.31 -5.20 4.86
CA VAL A 117 -6.47 -6.67 4.86
C VAL A 117 -7.70 -7.10 4.06
N ASN A 118 -8.87 -6.57 4.44
CA ASN A 118 -10.15 -6.98 3.87
C ASN A 118 -10.51 -6.05 2.71
N PHE A 119 -9.89 -6.29 1.56
CA PHE A 119 -10.17 -5.56 0.33
C PHE A 119 -11.12 -6.34 -0.57
N ASP A 120 -12.28 -5.75 -0.81
CA ASP A 120 -13.36 -6.30 -1.64
C ASP A 120 -13.14 -6.06 -3.16
N GLY A 121 -12.00 -5.48 -3.54
CA GLY A 121 -11.70 -5.12 -4.93
C GLY A 121 -11.93 -3.64 -5.23
N GLY A 122 -12.52 -2.90 -4.28
CA GLY A 122 -12.92 -1.52 -4.47
C GLY A 122 -14.01 -1.36 -5.53
N ASP A 123 -14.53 -0.14 -5.64
CA ASP A 123 -15.45 0.22 -6.71
C ASP A 123 -14.63 0.62 -7.96
N PRO A 124 -14.69 -0.13 -9.08
CA PRO A 124 -13.93 0.18 -10.29
C PRO A 124 -14.36 1.49 -10.94
N SER A 125 -15.54 2.04 -10.60
CA SER A 125 -16.00 3.35 -11.06
C SER A 125 -15.35 4.52 -10.30
N LYS A 126 -14.75 4.26 -9.13
CA LYS A 126 -14.04 5.26 -8.34
C LYS A 126 -12.58 5.38 -8.77
N PRO A 127 -11.96 6.56 -8.60
CA PRO A 127 -10.52 6.71 -8.70
C PRO A 127 -9.78 5.77 -7.73
N LEU A 128 -8.52 5.47 -8.03
CA LEU A 128 -7.63 4.79 -7.08
C LEU A 128 -7.45 5.67 -5.84
N SER A 129 -7.44 5.04 -4.68
CA SER A 129 -7.27 5.66 -3.37
C SER A 129 -5.93 5.27 -2.74
N GLU A 130 -5.55 5.98 -1.67
CA GLU A 130 -4.37 5.64 -0.88
C GLU A 130 -4.47 4.23 -0.29
N THR A 131 -5.67 3.84 0.16
CA THR A 131 -5.96 2.48 0.65
C THR A 131 -5.70 1.43 -0.42
N ASP A 132 -6.10 1.68 -1.67
CA ASP A 132 -5.82 0.77 -2.79
C ASP A 132 -4.30 0.58 -2.96
N ILE A 133 -3.55 1.67 -2.98
CA ILE A 133 -2.10 1.61 -3.20
C ILE A 133 -1.37 0.90 -2.06
N VAL A 134 -1.72 1.19 -0.81
CA VAL A 134 -1.12 0.52 0.36
C VAL A 134 -1.47 -0.97 0.37
N ASN A 135 -2.73 -1.31 0.07
CA ASN A 135 -3.17 -2.71 -0.01
C ASN A 135 -2.37 -3.49 -1.06
N TYR A 136 -2.29 -2.94 -2.28
CA TYR A 136 -1.54 -3.58 -3.36
C TYR A 136 -0.06 -3.72 -3.02
N ALA A 137 0.57 -2.67 -2.47
CA ALA A 137 1.97 -2.69 -2.08
C ALA A 137 2.27 -3.76 -1.02
N ASP A 138 1.45 -3.91 0.02
CA ASP A 138 1.58 -5.02 1.00
C ASP A 138 1.49 -6.39 0.32
N LYS A 139 0.52 -6.58 -0.58
CA LYS A 139 0.37 -7.84 -1.32
C LYS A 139 1.48 -8.09 -2.34
N ARG A 140 2.28 -7.07 -2.66
CA ARG A 140 3.52 -7.22 -3.44
C ARG A 140 4.75 -7.54 -2.61
N VAL A 141 4.65 -7.56 -1.28
CA VAL A 141 5.79 -7.78 -0.38
C VAL A 141 5.57 -9.02 0.49
N ARG A 142 6.52 -9.96 0.45
CA ARG A 142 6.60 -11.09 1.37
C ARG A 142 7.83 -10.91 2.25
N HIS A 143 7.61 -10.74 3.55
CA HIS A 143 8.62 -10.26 4.50
C HIS A 143 9.17 -8.91 4.02
N VAL A 144 10.31 -8.89 3.35
CA VAL A 144 10.96 -7.67 2.83
C VAL A 144 11.25 -7.77 1.34
N GLN A 145 10.87 -8.88 0.71
CA GLN A 145 11.07 -9.14 -0.71
C GLN A 145 9.81 -8.79 -1.48
N VAL A 146 9.99 -8.02 -2.55
CA VAL A 146 8.98 -7.79 -3.57
C VAL A 146 8.84 -9.05 -4.42
N VAL A 147 7.67 -9.67 -4.39
CA VAL A 147 7.34 -10.93 -5.07
C VAL A 147 6.07 -10.76 -5.88
N SER A 148 5.87 -11.54 -6.93
CA SER A 148 4.62 -11.50 -7.73
C SER A 148 3.39 -11.80 -6.87
N LEU A 149 2.21 -11.42 -7.35
CA LEU A 149 0.96 -11.80 -6.69
C LEU A 149 0.81 -13.33 -6.63
N GLU A 150 1.25 -14.06 -7.65
CA GLU A 150 1.18 -15.52 -7.64
C GLU A 150 1.97 -16.10 -6.47
N GLU A 151 3.26 -15.76 -6.38
CA GLU A 151 4.15 -16.18 -5.31
C GLU A 151 3.64 -15.75 -3.92
N ARG A 152 3.07 -14.54 -3.82
CA ARG A 152 2.49 -14.05 -2.56
C ARG A 152 1.32 -14.93 -2.11
N PHE A 153 0.39 -15.21 -3.01
CA PHE A 153 -0.80 -15.97 -2.66
C PHE A 153 -0.52 -17.45 -2.43
N GLU A 154 0.46 -18.03 -3.11
CA GLU A 154 0.98 -19.37 -2.79
C GLU A 154 1.50 -19.44 -1.33
N ASP A 155 2.31 -18.46 -0.90
CA ASP A 155 2.78 -18.34 0.49
C ASP A 155 1.62 -18.19 1.49
N LEU A 156 0.67 -17.29 1.19
CA LEU A 156 -0.49 -17.07 2.05
C LEU A 156 -1.36 -18.33 2.18
N VAL A 157 -1.59 -19.07 1.09
CA VAL A 157 -2.33 -20.34 1.12
C VAL A 157 -1.59 -21.40 1.91
N ALA A 158 -0.28 -21.52 1.75
CA ALA A 158 0.54 -22.47 2.53
C ALA A 158 0.44 -22.19 4.05
N ARG A 159 0.47 -20.91 4.44
CA ARG A 159 0.44 -20.48 5.84
C ARG A 159 -0.97 -20.48 6.45
N TYR A 160 -1.96 -19.94 5.74
CA TYR A 160 -3.29 -19.63 6.28
C TYR A 160 -4.43 -20.44 5.65
N GLY A 161 -4.23 -21.08 4.50
CA GLY A 161 -5.23 -21.89 3.79
C GLY A 161 -5.46 -23.27 4.42
N LYS A 162 -5.63 -23.32 5.74
CA LYS A 162 -5.81 -24.57 6.52
C LYS A 162 -7.22 -25.15 6.45
N THR A 163 -8.20 -24.35 6.02
CA THR A 163 -9.58 -24.79 5.78
C THR A 163 -10.04 -24.37 4.39
N GLU A 164 -11.10 -24.99 3.89
CA GLU A 164 -11.69 -24.64 2.59
C GLU A 164 -12.26 -23.21 2.59
N GLU A 165 -12.82 -22.75 3.71
CA GLU A 165 -13.28 -21.37 3.87
C GLU A 165 -12.11 -20.38 3.83
N ALA A 166 -10.99 -20.71 4.46
CA ALA A 166 -9.79 -19.88 4.40
C ALA A 166 -9.22 -19.81 2.98
N ARG A 167 -9.20 -20.94 2.26
CA ARG A 167 -8.77 -20.99 0.86
C ARG A 167 -9.67 -20.18 -0.06
N LYS A 168 -11.00 -20.32 0.07
CA LYS A 168 -11.98 -19.52 -0.70
C LYS A 168 -11.81 -18.02 -0.46
N ARG A 169 -11.60 -17.60 0.80
CA ARG A 169 -11.33 -16.20 1.13
C ARG A 169 -10.02 -15.69 0.50
N LEU A 170 -8.96 -16.48 0.56
CA LEU A 170 -7.68 -16.13 -0.07
C LEU A 170 -7.80 -16.04 -1.59
N GLU A 171 -8.53 -16.94 -2.24
CA GLU A 171 -8.75 -16.88 -3.69
C GLU A 171 -9.59 -15.66 -4.10
N ALA A 172 -10.64 -15.34 -3.34
CA ALA A 172 -11.41 -14.11 -3.58
C ALA A 172 -10.53 -12.86 -3.42
N MET A 173 -9.70 -12.81 -2.38
CA MET A 173 -8.73 -11.73 -2.19
C MET A 173 -7.71 -11.66 -3.33
N LYS A 174 -7.25 -12.81 -3.86
CA LYS A 174 -6.34 -12.88 -5.00
C LYS A 174 -6.93 -12.21 -6.24
N GLU A 175 -8.17 -12.53 -6.57
CA GLU A 175 -8.82 -11.93 -7.73
C GLU A 175 -9.10 -10.43 -7.53
N ASN A 176 -9.44 -10.01 -6.30
CA ASN A 176 -9.61 -8.60 -5.97
C ASN A 176 -8.31 -7.80 -6.17
N VAL A 177 -7.19 -8.31 -5.68
CA VAL A 177 -5.88 -7.66 -5.81
C VAL A 177 -5.38 -7.70 -7.25
N ARG A 178 -5.67 -8.77 -8.02
CA ARG A 178 -5.38 -8.81 -9.46
C ARG A 178 -6.19 -7.79 -10.26
N ARG A 179 -7.47 -7.56 -9.92
CA ARG A 179 -8.25 -6.47 -10.51
C ARG A 179 -7.62 -5.12 -10.21
N LEU A 180 -7.15 -4.93 -8.98
CA LEU A 180 -6.48 -3.71 -8.58
C LEU A 180 -5.15 -3.51 -9.32
N GLU A 181 -4.33 -4.55 -9.46
CA GLU A 181 -3.11 -4.49 -10.28
C GLU A 181 -3.42 -4.04 -11.70
N ARG A 182 -4.44 -4.64 -12.35
CA ARG A 182 -4.87 -4.21 -13.68
C ARG A 182 -5.28 -2.72 -13.71
N ARG A 183 -5.98 -2.22 -12.69
CA ARG A 183 -6.37 -0.81 -12.61
C ARG A 183 -5.18 0.12 -12.44
N ILE A 184 -4.23 -0.23 -11.55
CA ILE A 184 -3.01 0.55 -11.31
C ILE A 184 -2.21 0.65 -12.60
N PHE A 185 -1.90 -0.48 -13.24
CA PHE A 185 -1.01 -0.51 -14.38
C PHE A 185 -1.70 -0.14 -15.71
N ALA A 186 -3.05 -0.11 -15.78
CA ALA A 186 -3.74 0.50 -16.92
C ALA A 186 -3.54 2.04 -16.98
N ALA A 187 -3.21 2.68 -15.87
CA ALA A 187 -2.92 4.10 -15.79
C ALA A 187 -1.42 4.42 -15.97
N LEU A 188 -0.55 3.41 -16.04
CA LEU A 188 0.90 3.55 -16.08
C LEU A 188 1.47 2.90 -17.34
N ASP A 189 2.55 3.48 -17.88
CA ASP A 189 3.27 2.89 -19.00
C ASP A 189 4.42 1.99 -18.48
N MET A 190 4.07 0.97 -17.71
CA MET A 190 5.03 0.00 -17.16
C MET A 190 4.35 -1.32 -16.81
N ASP A 191 5.15 -2.39 -16.68
CA ASP A 191 4.67 -3.72 -16.25
C ASP A 191 4.89 -3.94 -14.74
N PRO A 192 3.99 -4.63 -14.01
CA PRO A 192 4.18 -4.95 -12.59
C PRO A 192 5.49 -5.65 -12.22
N ALA A 193 6.17 -6.30 -13.18
CA ALA A 193 7.47 -6.92 -12.99
C ALA A 193 8.57 -5.91 -12.61
N VAL A 194 8.45 -4.63 -12.99
CA VAL A 194 9.44 -3.60 -12.66
C VAL A 194 9.64 -3.44 -11.15
N LEU A 195 8.59 -3.73 -10.37
CA LEU A 195 8.63 -3.67 -8.90
C LEU A 195 9.67 -4.63 -8.30
N GLY A 196 10.00 -5.74 -8.98
CA GLY A 196 11.03 -6.67 -8.53
C GLY A 196 12.43 -6.04 -8.40
N GLY A 197 12.68 -4.92 -9.11
CA GLY A 197 13.94 -4.17 -9.03
C GLY A 197 14.23 -3.59 -7.65
N PHE A 198 13.20 -3.34 -6.83
CA PHE A 198 13.35 -2.80 -5.48
C PHE A 198 14.07 -3.77 -4.53
N ASN A 199 14.07 -5.08 -4.82
CA ASN A 199 14.80 -6.07 -4.01
C ASN A 199 16.32 -5.81 -3.91
N ARG A 200 16.88 -4.95 -4.78
CA ARG A 200 18.29 -4.56 -4.77
C ARG A 200 18.56 -3.28 -3.95
N LEU A 201 17.52 -2.67 -3.40
CA LEU A 201 17.57 -1.45 -2.61
C LEU A 201 17.34 -1.77 -1.14
N SER A 202 17.89 -0.92 -0.28
CA SER A 202 17.51 -0.90 1.14
C SER A 202 16.01 -0.58 1.26
N PRO A 203 15.26 -1.30 2.12
CA PRO A 203 13.85 -0.98 2.37
C PRO A 203 13.68 0.41 3.02
N TYR A 204 14.70 0.91 3.72
CA TYR A 204 14.69 2.21 4.41
C TYR A 204 14.97 3.40 3.49
N ASP A 205 15.34 3.17 2.23
CA ASP A 205 15.61 4.25 1.28
C ASP A 205 14.29 4.73 0.64
N LEU A 206 13.67 5.73 1.26
CA LEU A 206 12.46 6.39 0.77
C LEU A 206 12.75 7.66 -0.05
N SER A 207 14.02 7.91 -0.39
CA SER A 207 14.42 9.12 -1.10
C SER A 207 13.85 9.18 -2.52
N SER A 208 13.50 10.38 -2.99
CA SER A 208 12.98 10.58 -4.35
C SER A 208 13.94 10.07 -5.42
N ALA A 209 15.26 10.25 -5.23
CA ALA A 209 16.27 9.77 -6.16
C ALA A 209 16.24 8.24 -6.35
N ALA A 210 16.05 7.47 -5.27
CA ALA A 210 15.94 6.02 -5.33
C ALA A 210 14.66 5.56 -6.03
N LEU A 211 13.56 6.28 -5.83
CA LEU A 211 12.27 6.01 -6.45
C LEU A 211 12.26 6.38 -7.95
N ASP A 212 12.87 7.52 -8.31
CA ASP A 212 12.88 8.05 -9.69
C ASP A 212 13.87 7.32 -10.60
N ALA A 213 15.03 6.88 -10.08
CA ALA A 213 16.01 6.09 -10.86
C ALA A 213 15.43 4.79 -11.45
N ARG A 214 14.26 4.33 -10.96
CA ARG A 214 13.55 3.15 -11.45
C ARG A 214 12.38 3.47 -12.36
N ALA A 215 11.83 4.69 -12.30
CA ALA A 215 10.81 5.15 -13.24
C ALA A 215 11.37 5.34 -14.66
N SER A 216 12.69 5.51 -14.80
CA SER A 216 13.39 5.70 -16.09
C SER A 216 13.98 4.41 -16.70
N LEU A 217 13.73 3.24 -16.11
CA LEU A 217 14.21 1.93 -16.59
C LEU A 217 13.10 1.08 -17.22
N GLY A 218 11.96 1.69 -17.53
CA GLY A 218 10.88 1.13 -18.37
C GLY A 218 11.02 1.60 -19.81
#